data_AF-A0A9D4E2E9-F1
#
_entry.id   AF-A0A9D4E2E9-F1
#
_cell.length_a   1.000
_cell.length_b   1.000
_cell.length_c   1.000
_cell.angle_alpha   90.00
_cell.angle_beta   90.00
_cell.angle_gamma   90.00
#
_symmetry.space_group_name_H-M   'P 1'
#
loop_
_entity.id
_entity.type
_entity.pdbx_description
1 polymer ?
#
loop_
_entity_poly.entity_id
_entity_poly.type
_entity_poly.pdbx_seq_one_letter_code
_entity_poly.pdbx_strand_id
1 'polypeptide(L)'
;MQSWNATLINTSCTTPGVAICRAQAKAFEGKQVSEVIITDASGSIDLFCVGGSNYSHGQLLVHQFRASSGHRIVFEFHNYDIEWQEDCLYDFLETRGMVADRRLCGLSAVGTVFVSVGNNASVVFSADDDKSACGFNLSWNTLNANSALPLQYTTDTNQTGVVQTLNFPNAFPDTLEGCVDIDTKDNYRIILEITNISFSNDIHGKHVLNITSASGGYIKAFTAGARFSDLTESERLFVADDGARLCVHAERLSAGEGFRAQFEMVPKNETNLKVNIALQPNEWQTISTILYPTEVPTDLTQTTVISTALGYSLIVSLNILADPDDQRCVNASLHVFDTSIDASGVSLATFTCKVVLETGANVKFSSFLNSLTLVLFSGNQGNSTPHFHYYGNVTTVKDDTYIEKTRNVSGTLDRCPTCQNGGNCTETGSERFRCACSSPFTGLFCQTTHCELSPCLNGTCSHDDAGFTCTCFPGYGGKRCQMDLAVCGRKFCSGRGQCNISTNDTISCLCAIEYKGETCMELVQYVTSKTEETIGQKLLKEPIWIGLIVIINLILFFVVACIVRRKCGTRILEILPSWKSPVSSPKVENSSPNATERSVSVSMETSRHTGTPLSGRPSVSIITAHVHNIN
;
A
#
# COMPACT_ATOMS: atom_id res chain seq x y z
N MET A 1 65.51 -0.14 21.33
CA MET A 1 65.25 0.72 22.51
C MET A 1 64.96 2.13 22.03
N GLN A 2 63.76 2.64 22.28
CA GLN A 2 63.45 4.08 22.33
C GLN A 2 62.48 4.23 23.50
N SER A 3 62.84 5.01 24.51
CA SER A 3 62.02 5.25 25.69
C SER A 3 60.82 6.11 25.31
N TRP A 4 59.60 5.59 25.52
CA TRP A 4 58.37 6.38 25.42
C TRP A 4 58.27 7.29 26.66
N ASN A 5 59.03 8.39 26.64
CA ASN A 5 58.83 9.49 27.58
C ASN A 5 57.41 10.03 27.44
N ALA A 6 56.84 10.54 28.54
CA ALA A 6 55.46 11.01 28.67
C ALA A 6 55.15 12.25 27.79
N THR A 7 55.04 12.04 26.48
CA THR A 7 54.98 13.12 25.47
C THR A 7 53.71 13.05 24.60
N LEU A 8 52.85 12.05 24.81
CA LEU A 8 51.51 11.93 24.19
C LEU A 8 50.37 12.44 25.11
N ILE A 9 50.71 12.98 26.28
CA ILE A 9 49.75 13.56 27.25
C ILE A 9 49.37 15.02 26.88
N ASN A 10 50.02 15.62 25.87
CA ASN A 10 49.96 17.07 25.63
C ASN A 10 49.67 17.46 24.17
N THR A 11 48.52 17.01 23.64
CA THR A 11 47.87 17.63 22.48
C THR A 11 46.87 18.71 22.93
N SER A 12 46.75 19.79 22.16
CA SER A 12 46.23 21.08 22.64
C SER A 12 44.74 21.07 23.01
N CYS A 13 44.44 21.25 24.29
CA CYS A 13 43.08 21.46 24.81
C CYS A 13 42.66 22.94 24.69
N THR A 14 42.03 23.34 23.58
CA THR A 14 41.71 24.76 23.29
C THR A 14 40.22 25.06 23.01
N THR A 15 39.33 24.09 23.19
CA THR A 15 37.86 24.22 22.99
C THR A 15 37.10 23.43 24.07
N PRO A 16 35.77 23.63 24.25
CA PRO A 16 35.13 23.37 25.55
C PRO A 16 34.99 21.88 25.91
N GLY A 17 35.86 21.41 26.81
CA GLY A 17 35.83 20.08 27.44
C GLY A 17 36.62 19.99 28.75
N VAL A 18 36.82 21.13 29.44
CA VAL A 18 37.89 21.35 30.45
C VAL A 18 37.84 20.41 31.67
N ALA A 19 36.67 19.85 31.99
CA ALA A 19 36.55 18.84 33.05
C ALA A 19 37.13 17.48 32.63
N ILE A 20 36.81 17.01 31.43
CA ILE A 20 37.13 15.67 30.92
C ILE A 20 38.65 15.51 30.80
N CYS A 21 39.34 16.47 30.18
CA CYS A 21 40.79 16.40 30.01
C CYS A 21 41.56 16.47 31.35
N ARG A 22 40.99 17.12 32.38
CA ARG A 22 41.57 17.11 33.75
C ARG A 22 41.34 15.78 34.46
N ALA A 23 40.20 15.12 34.25
CA ALA A 23 39.96 13.77 34.74
C ALA A 23 40.89 12.76 34.05
N GLN A 24 41.03 12.85 32.73
CA GLN A 24 41.96 12.01 31.96
C GLN A 24 43.42 12.16 32.41
N ALA A 25 43.90 13.39 32.69
CA ALA A 25 45.25 13.58 33.23
C ALA A 25 45.43 12.92 34.61
N LYS A 26 44.46 13.09 35.50
CA LYS A 26 44.45 12.47 36.83
C LYS A 26 44.41 10.94 36.82
N ALA A 27 43.70 10.33 35.86
CA ALA A 27 43.56 8.88 35.77
C ALA A 27 44.89 8.12 35.63
N PHE A 28 45.97 8.80 35.22
CA PHE A 28 47.34 8.27 35.12
C PHE A 28 48.32 8.91 36.12
N GLU A 29 47.88 9.85 36.96
CA GLU A 29 48.74 10.65 37.84
C GLU A 29 49.05 9.88 39.14
N GLY A 30 50.26 9.33 39.25
CA GLY A 30 50.76 8.61 40.43
C GLY A 30 50.63 7.08 40.39
N LYS A 31 49.84 6.53 39.47
CA LYS A 31 49.69 5.08 39.29
C LYS A 31 50.98 4.41 38.77
N GLN A 32 51.23 3.17 39.19
CA GLN A 32 52.34 2.37 38.67
C GLN A 32 51.95 1.76 37.31
N VAL A 33 52.66 2.14 36.25
CA VAL A 33 52.45 1.61 34.89
C VAL A 33 53.10 0.22 34.78
N SER A 34 52.28 -0.82 34.58
CA SER A 34 52.77 -2.14 34.14
C SER A 34 52.60 -2.25 32.62
N GLU A 35 53.67 -2.01 31.86
CA GLU A 35 53.68 -2.15 30.40
C GLU A 35 54.26 -3.51 29.97
N VAL A 36 53.51 -4.23 29.13
CA VAL A 36 53.91 -5.54 28.58
C VAL A 36 53.81 -5.50 27.06
N ILE A 37 54.84 -5.97 26.35
CA ILE A 37 54.81 -6.13 24.89
C ILE A 37 54.61 -7.62 24.58
N ILE A 38 53.51 -7.92 23.90
CA ILE A 38 53.07 -9.26 23.51
C ILE A 38 53.29 -9.43 22.01
N THR A 39 54.05 -10.46 21.63
CA THR A 39 54.37 -10.81 20.23
C THR A 39 53.84 -12.17 19.81
N ASP A 40 53.17 -12.88 20.71
CA ASP A 40 52.65 -14.23 20.47
C ASP A 40 51.40 -14.19 19.59
N ALA A 41 51.34 -15.10 18.62
CA ALA A 41 50.27 -15.17 17.61
C ALA A 41 48.89 -15.45 18.21
N SER A 42 48.83 -15.97 19.44
CA SER A 42 47.60 -16.10 20.23
C SER A 42 47.91 -16.19 21.71
N GLY A 43 46.89 -16.02 22.55
CA GLY A 43 47.00 -16.17 24.00
C GLY A 43 45.80 -15.60 24.75
N SER A 44 45.93 -15.48 26.07
CA SER A 44 44.94 -14.82 26.92
C SER A 44 45.56 -14.07 28.10
N ILE A 45 44.84 -13.05 28.57
CA ILE A 45 45.05 -12.35 29.83
C ILE A 45 43.80 -12.64 30.66
N ASP A 46 44.01 -13.30 31.80
CA ASP A 46 42.94 -13.54 32.77
C ASP A 46 43.14 -12.63 33.98
N LEU A 47 42.22 -11.69 34.13
CA LEU A 47 42.04 -10.84 35.29
C LEU A 47 40.61 -11.01 35.86
N PHE A 48 39.91 -12.09 35.49
CA PHE A 48 38.53 -12.33 35.94
C PHE A 48 38.47 -13.10 37.26
N CYS A 49 37.48 -12.78 38.10
CA CYS A 49 37.38 -13.19 39.51
C CYS A 49 37.02 -14.67 39.76
N VAL A 50 37.37 -15.63 38.89
CA VAL A 50 36.87 -17.03 38.92
C VAL A 50 37.24 -17.76 40.22
N GLY A 51 36.36 -17.68 41.23
CA GLY A 51 36.62 -18.18 42.59
C GLY A 51 37.66 -17.37 43.37
N GLY A 52 37.98 -16.14 42.92
CA GLY A 52 39.01 -15.27 43.47
C GLY A 52 38.47 -13.96 44.08
N SER A 53 39.35 -12.96 44.18
CA SER A 53 39.01 -11.58 44.57
C SER A 53 38.95 -10.65 43.36
N ASN A 54 38.24 -9.53 43.51
CA ASN A 54 38.19 -8.42 42.57
C ASN A 54 39.60 -7.88 42.22
N TYR A 55 39.73 -7.14 41.11
CA TYR A 55 40.99 -6.49 40.75
C TYR A 55 41.43 -5.46 41.81
N SER A 56 42.72 -5.16 41.86
CA SER A 56 43.23 -4.19 42.84
C SER A 56 42.99 -2.76 42.39
N HIS A 57 42.63 -1.92 43.35
CA HIS A 57 42.55 -0.47 43.24
C HIS A 57 43.90 0.15 42.81
N GLY A 58 43.85 1.31 42.16
CA GLY A 58 45.02 2.10 41.73
C GLY A 58 45.83 1.51 40.57
N GLN A 59 45.35 0.42 39.94
CA GLN A 59 46.06 -0.26 38.85
C GLN A 59 46.07 0.51 37.54
N LEU A 60 47.16 0.33 36.78
CA LEU A 60 47.33 0.83 35.42
C LEU A 60 48.15 -0.16 34.59
N LEU A 61 47.46 -0.95 33.76
CA LEU A 61 48.06 -2.00 32.93
C LEU A 61 48.01 -1.60 31.46
N VAL A 62 49.13 -1.74 30.73
CA VAL A 62 49.25 -1.39 29.32
C VAL A 62 49.79 -2.60 28.55
N HIS A 63 48.93 -3.29 27.83
CA HIS A 63 49.31 -4.44 27.00
C HIS A 63 49.45 -3.97 25.54
N GLN A 64 50.67 -3.90 25.03
CA GLN A 64 50.94 -3.64 23.60
C GLN A 64 51.04 -4.96 22.84
N PHE A 65 50.22 -5.14 21.80
CA PHE A 65 50.21 -6.33 20.97
C PHE A 65 50.84 -6.03 19.60
N ARG A 66 51.72 -6.91 19.12
CA ARG A 66 52.44 -6.74 17.85
C ARG A 66 52.50 -8.06 17.06
N ALA A 67 51.66 -8.14 16.04
CA ALA A 67 51.63 -9.24 15.07
C ALA A 67 52.67 -9.05 13.95
N SER A 68 52.86 -10.09 13.15
CA SER A 68 53.61 -10.04 11.89
C SER A 68 53.03 -9.01 10.91
N SER A 69 53.87 -8.52 9.98
CA SER A 69 53.37 -7.69 8.87
C SER A 69 52.31 -8.45 8.05
N GLY A 70 51.33 -7.72 7.50
CA GLY A 70 50.21 -8.32 6.77
C GLY A 70 49.23 -9.12 7.64
N HIS A 71 49.25 -8.93 8.96
CA HIS A 71 48.30 -9.55 9.90
C HIS A 71 47.57 -8.48 10.72
N ARG A 72 46.38 -8.83 11.20
CA ARG A 72 45.61 -8.09 12.22
C ARG A 72 45.59 -8.91 13.50
N ILE A 73 45.26 -8.28 14.61
CA ILE A 73 45.02 -8.91 15.90
C ILE A 73 43.52 -8.83 16.17
N VAL A 74 42.92 -9.96 16.49
CA VAL A 74 41.52 -10.08 16.92
C VAL A 74 41.52 -10.35 18.41
N PHE A 75 40.69 -9.62 19.14
CA PHE A 75 40.53 -9.65 20.58
C PHE A 75 39.08 -10.03 20.91
N GLU A 76 38.90 -10.95 21.86
CA GLU A 76 37.58 -11.43 22.27
C GLU A 76 37.51 -11.49 23.80
N PHE A 77 36.49 -10.83 24.36
CA PHE A 77 36.25 -10.73 25.80
C PHE A 77 35.21 -11.78 26.26
N HIS A 78 35.70 -12.87 26.86
CA HIS A 78 34.86 -13.99 27.33
C HIS A 78 34.09 -13.64 28.60
N ASN A 79 34.72 -12.89 29.51
CA ASN A 79 34.09 -12.36 30.71
C ASN A 79 34.55 -10.92 30.94
N TYR A 80 33.67 -10.06 31.45
CA TYR A 80 33.94 -8.64 31.61
C TYR A 80 32.99 -8.00 32.64
N ASP A 81 33.56 -7.42 33.69
CA ASP A 81 32.88 -6.67 34.75
C ASP A 81 33.84 -5.63 35.35
N ILE A 82 33.68 -4.38 34.95
CA ILE A 82 34.48 -3.22 35.41
C ILE A 82 33.54 -2.21 36.07
N GLU A 83 33.96 -1.43 37.07
CA GLU A 83 33.04 -0.53 37.78
C GLU A 83 32.30 0.41 36.82
N TRP A 84 30.97 0.45 36.90
CA TRP A 84 30.16 1.22 35.94
C TRP A 84 30.09 2.71 36.32
N GLN A 85 30.38 3.57 35.35
CA GLN A 85 30.02 4.99 35.36
C GLN A 85 29.64 5.44 33.95
N GLU A 86 28.70 6.39 33.86
CA GLU A 86 28.10 6.91 32.63
C GLU A 86 29.11 7.29 31.51
N ASP A 87 30.29 7.82 31.87
CA ASP A 87 31.38 8.22 30.96
C ASP A 87 32.63 7.32 31.02
N CYS A 88 32.63 6.26 31.86
CA CYS A 88 33.80 5.44 32.19
C CYS A 88 35.07 6.24 32.55
N LEU A 89 34.95 7.18 33.52
CA LEU A 89 36.05 8.07 33.93
C LEU A 89 36.89 7.55 35.12
N TYR A 90 36.33 6.70 35.97
CA TYR A 90 37.01 6.10 37.13
C TYR A 90 37.77 4.84 36.69
N ASP A 91 37.07 3.71 36.70
CA ASP A 91 37.55 2.46 36.14
C ASP A 91 37.20 2.35 34.65
N PHE A 92 38.15 1.88 33.85
CA PHE A 92 37.92 1.64 32.43
C PHE A 92 38.90 0.65 31.81
N LEU A 93 38.42 -0.02 30.76
CA LEU A 93 39.26 -0.64 29.74
C LEU A 93 39.17 0.20 28.46
N GLU A 94 40.31 0.52 27.86
CA GLU A 94 40.43 1.31 26.63
C GLU A 94 41.23 0.54 25.57
N THR A 95 40.62 0.32 24.41
CA THR A 95 41.25 -0.30 23.24
C THR A 95 41.80 0.77 22.31
N ARG A 96 43.02 0.55 21.77
CA ARG A 96 43.71 1.49 20.88
C ARG A 96 44.32 0.80 19.66
N GLY A 97 44.25 1.43 18.50
CA GLY A 97 44.68 0.86 17.22
C GLY A 97 43.68 -0.14 16.63
N MET A 98 42.46 -0.18 17.15
CA MET A 98 41.32 -0.94 16.66
C MET A 98 40.61 -0.20 15.53
N VAL A 99 39.84 -0.92 14.72
CA VAL A 99 38.90 -0.31 13.77
C VAL A 99 37.86 0.55 14.50
N ALA A 100 37.54 0.17 15.75
CA ALA A 100 36.75 0.94 16.68
C ALA A 100 37.49 1.04 18.04
N ASP A 101 38.31 2.07 18.22
CA ASP A 101 38.88 2.40 19.53
C ASP A 101 37.74 2.75 20.49
N ARG A 102 37.64 2.03 21.62
CA ARG A 102 36.57 2.22 22.62
C ARG A 102 37.14 2.32 24.02
N ARG A 103 36.53 3.18 24.83
CA ARG A 103 36.60 3.09 26.29
C ARG A 103 35.32 2.43 26.81
N LEU A 104 35.46 1.53 27.76
CA LEU A 104 34.43 0.61 28.22
C LEU A 104 34.49 0.47 29.75
N CYS A 105 33.33 0.23 30.36
CA CYS A 105 33.14 -0.10 31.78
C CYS A 105 31.76 -0.78 31.98
N GLY A 106 31.41 -1.18 33.20
CA GLY A 106 30.26 -2.03 33.48
C GLY A 106 30.42 -3.43 32.87
N LEU A 107 29.35 -3.96 32.28
CA LEU A 107 29.31 -5.25 31.58
C LEU A 107 29.49 -5.12 30.05
N SER A 108 29.79 -3.90 29.55
CA SER A 108 29.63 -3.47 28.15
C SER A 108 30.54 -4.11 27.09
N ALA A 109 31.33 -5.13 27.45
CA ALA A 109 32.26 -5.81 26.53
C ALA A 109 32.08 -7.34 26.44
N VAL A 110 31.16 -7.97 27.19
CA VAL A 110 30.97 -9.44 27.13
C VAL A 110 30.62 -9.89 25.71
N GLY A 111 31.37 -10.87 25.20
CA GLY A 111 31.23 -11.39 23.83
C GLY A 111 31.69 -10.45 22.72
N THR A 112 32.10 -9.21 23.04
CA THR A 112 32.53 -8.25 22.01
C THR A 112 33.87 -8.63 21.39
N VAL A 113 33.92 -8.50 20.07
CA VAL A 113 35.13 -8.74 19.27
C VAL A 113 35.70 -7.41 18.77
N PHE A 114 36.98 -7.16 19.02
CA PHE A 114 37.72 -6.02 18.49
C PHE A 114 38.79 -6.50 17.50
N VAL A 115 38.96 -5.76 16.40
CA VAL A 115 39.96 -6.05 15.37
C VAL A 115 40.86 -4.84 15.19
N SER A 116 42.17 -5.05 15.12
CA SER A 116 43.15 -4.00 14.87
C SER A 116 43.16 -3.51 13.42
N VAL A 117 43.42 -2.21 13.20
CA VAL A 117 43.53 -1.64 11.84
C VAL A 117 44.74 -2.21 11.10
N GLY A 118 45.86 -2.37 11.81
CA GLY A 118 47.10 -2.97 11.30
C GLY A 118 47.66 -4.03 12.25
N ASN A 119 48.95 -4.30 12.17
CA ASN A 119 49.59 -5.35 12.96
C ASN A 119 49.95 -4.95 14.41
N ASN A 120 49.65 -3.72 14.83
CA ASN A 120 49.85 -3.25 16.21
C ASN A 120 48.51 -2.82 16.82
N ALA A 121 48.32 -3.10 18.11
CA ALA A 121 47.22 -2.59 18.93
C ALA A 121 47.66 -2.47 20.41
N SER A 122 46.84 -1.86 21.26
CA SER A 122 47.01 -1.98 22.70
C SER A 122 45.69 -2.00 23.47
N VAL A 123 45.71 -2.66 24.62
CA VAL A 123 44.63 -2.64 25.61
C VAL A 123 45.17 -2.03 26.90
N VAL A 124 44.52 -0.96 27.34
CA VAL A 124 44.85 -0.20 28.56
C VAL A 124 43.75 -0.44 29.58
N PHE A 125 44.10 -0.93 30.76
CA PHE A 125 43.18 -1.03 31.90
C PHE A 125 43.61 -0.06 33.00
N SER A 126 42.65 0.66 33.57
CA SER A 126 42.81 1.57 34.70
C SER A 126 41.75 1.26 35.74
N ALA A 127 42.16 1.08 36.99
CA ALA A 127 41.29 1.08 38.16
C ALA A 127 41.65 2.24 39.08
N ASP A 128 40.68 2.96 39.64
CA ASP A 128 40.88 4.02 40.63
C ASP A 128 41.05 3.47 42.06
N ASP A 129 41.19 4.33 43.06
CA ASP A 129 41.56 3.94 44.42
C ASP A 129 40.37 3.46 45.29
N ASP A 130 39.12 3.48 44.80
CA ASP A 130 37.90 3.44 45.62
C ASP A 130 37.06 2.15 45.47
N LYS A 131 36.72 1.74 44.23
CA LYS A 131 35.93 0.51 43.97
C LYS A 131 36.63 -0.47 43.03
N SER A 132 36.19 -1.72 43.08
CA SER A 132 36.64 -2.78 42.18
C SER A 132 35.53 -3.79 41.91
N ALA A 133 35.58 -4.40 40.74
CA ALA A 133 34.62 -5.36 40.22
C ALA A 133 35.33 -6.67 39.78
N CYS A 134 34.65 -7.57 39.07
CA CYS A 134 35.20 -8.90 38.78
C CYS A 134 36.29 -8.96 37.70
N GLY A 135 36.58 -7.87 36.99
CA GLY A 135 37.69 -7.75 36.03
C GLY A 135 37.34 -8.24 34.64
N PHE A 136 38.30 -8.84 33.92
CA PHE A 136 38.04 -9.33 32.56
C PHE A 136 38.90 -10.53 32.16
N ASN A 137 38.34 -11.39 31.30
CA ASN A 137 39.06 -12.44 30.60
C ASN A 137 39.12 -12.06 29.11
N LEU A 138 40.33 -11.83 28.62
CA LEU A 138 40.62 -11.38 27.26
C LEU A 138 41.46 -12.43 26.54
N SER A 139 41.00 -12.91 25.39
CA SER A 139 41.80 -13.72 24.47
C SER A 139 42.18 -12.93 23.22
N TRP A 140 43.26 -13.34 22.55
CA TRP A 140 43.62 -12.82 21.23
C TRP A 140 44.12 -13.90 20.28
N ASN A 141 43.95 -13.64 18.98
CA ASN A 141 44.52 -14.41 17.88
C ASN A 141 44.94 -13.45 16.75
N THR A 142 46.04 -13.75 16.04
CA THR A 142 46.44 -13.00 14.85
C THR A 142 45.87 -13.62 13.58
N LEU A 143 45.08 -12.86 12.83
CA LEU A 143 44.57 -13.27 11.50
C LEU A 143 45.40 -12.63 10.39
N ASN A 144 45.45 -13.27 9.22
CA ASN A 144 46.00 -12.63 8.03
C ASN A 144 45.09 -11.45 7.63
N ALA A 145 45.65 -10.36 7.12
CA ALA A 145 44.87 -9.18 6.73
C ALA A 145 43.88 -9.43 5.58
N ASN A 146 44.08 -10.52 4.82
CA ASN A 146 43.21 -10.99 3.74
C ASN A 146 42.23 -12.11 4.20
N SER A 147 42.23 -12.49 5.48
CA SER A 147 41.27 -13.46 6.02
C SER A 147 39.93 -12.80 6.32
N ALA A 148 38.86 -13.60 6.25
CA ALA A 148 37.56 -13.22 6.77
C ALA A 148 37.67 -12.76 8.25
N LEU A 149 36.94 -11.69 8.58
CA LEU A 149 36.87 -11.10 9.91
C LEU A 149 35.53 -11.43 10.56
N PRO A 150 35.49 -11.71 11.88
CA PRO A 150 34.24 -11.98 12.57
C PRO A 150 33.30 -10.77 12.53
N LEU A 151 31.99 -11.06 12.46
CA LEU A 151 30.95 -10.07 12.74
C LEU A 151 30.94 -9.71 14.23
N GLN A 152 30.43 -8.53 14.59
CA GLN A 152 30.25 -8.20 16.00
C GLN A 152 28.99 -8.92 16.52
N TYR A 153 29.18 -9.75 17.53
CA TYR A 153 28.14 -10.45 18.29
C TYR A 153 28.16 -9.95 19.74
N THR A 154 27.00 -9.84 20.37
CA THR A 154 26.86 -9.56 21.81
C THR A 154 25.59 -10.21 22.35
N THR A 155 25.70 -10.90 23.49
CA THR A 155 24.57 -11.52 24.21
C THR A 155 24.37 -10.85 25.56
N ASP A 156 23.22 -10.20 25.75
CA ASP A 156 22.83 -9.66 27.06
C ASP A 156 22.39 -10.80 28.00
N THR A 157 21.84 -11.88 27.43
CA THR A 157 21.46 -13.11 28.13
C THR A 157 21.69 -14.32 27.22
N ASN A 158 21.59 -15.53 27.77
CA ASN A 158 21.58 -16.76 26.98
C ASN A 158 20.32 -16.91 26.08
N GLN A 159 19.48 -15.88 25.92
CA GLN A 159 18.27 -15.88 25.06
C GLN A 159 18.15 -14.64 24.18
N THR A 160 18.92 -13.58 24.40
CA THR A 160 18.80 -12.30 23.68
C THR A 160 20.16 -11.74 23.30
N GLY A 161 20.25 -11.13 22.11
CA GLY A 161 21.47 -10.49 21.68
C GLY A 161 21.36 -9.69 20.38
N VAL A 162 22.51 -9.24 19.90
CA VAL A 162 22.67 -8.38 18.71
C VAL A 162 23.78 -8.96 17.83
N VAL A 163 23.54 -8.96 16.53
CA VAL A 163 24.55 -9.17 15.48
C VAL A 163 24.67 -7.90 14.66
N GLN A 164 25.87 -7.42 14.40
CA GLN A 164 26.06 -6.29 13.49
C GLN A 164 27.36 -6.33 12.69
N THR A 165 27.38 -5.56 11.60
CA THR A 165 28.60 -5.16 10.90
C THR A 165 29.63 -4.63 11.91
N LEU A 166 30.87 -5.11 11.79
CA LEU A 166 31.98 -4.65 12.62
C LEU A 166 32.18 -3.12 12.44
N ASN A 167 32.28 -2.39 13.55
CA ASN A 167 32.31 -0.91 13.64
C ASN A 167 30.98 -0.17 13.33
N PHE A 168 29.85 -0.84 13.07
CA PHE A 168 28.58 -0.16 12.81
C PHE A 168 28.20 0.82 13.95
N PRO A 169 27.78 2.07 13.65
CA PRO A 169 27.44 2.64 12.33
C PRO A 169 28.60 3.38 11.62
N ASN A 170 29.84 3.27 12.08
CA ASN A 170 30.97 3.91 11.43
C ASN A 170 31.48 3.11 10.22
N ALA A 171 32.27 3.78 9.37
CA ALA A 171 32.89 3.17 8.20
C ALA A 171 33.81 1.98 8.55
N PHE A 172 33.85 0.97 7.68
CA PHE A 172 34.82 -0.12 7.74
C PHE A 172 35.81 0.01 6.56
N PRO A 173 37.13 0.06 6.81
CA PRO A 173 38.10 0.60 5.83
C PRO A 173 38.43 -0.33 4.65
N ASP A 174 38.35 -1.64 4.89
CA ASP A 174 38.82 -2.73 4.04
C ASP A 174 37.69 -3.75 3.76
N THR A 175 37.99 -4.92 3.19
CA THR A 175 37.01 -6.01 2.99
C THR A 175 36.51 -6.58 4.32
N LEU A 176 35.19 -6.58 4.51
CA LEU A 176 34.49 -7.33 5.55
C LEU A 176 33.79 -8.54 4.90
N GLU A 177 34.48 -9.67 4.91
CA GLU A 177 33.87 -10.99 4.73
C GLU A 177 33.82 -11.67 6.10
N GLY A 178 32.68 -12.22 6.52
CA GLY A 178 32.55 -12.74 7.87
C GLY A 178 31.22 -13.42 8.15
N CYS A 179 31.22 -14.47 8.96
CA CYS A 179 30.01 -15.13 9.45
C CYS A 179 29.95 -15.13 10.98
N VAL A 180 28.73 -15.21 11.51
CA VAL A 180 28.44 -15.68 12.88
C VAL A 180 27.36 -16.76 12.81
N ASP A 181 27.51 -17.79 13.63
CA ASP A 181 26.51 -18.83 13.83
C ASP A 181 25.85 -18.60 15.21
N ILE A 182 24.52 -18.62 15.27
CA ILE A 182 23.72 -18.52 16.50
C ILE A 182 23.04 -19.86 16.72
N ASP A 183 23.52 -20.64 17.70
CA ASP A 183 22.91 -21.93 18.06
C ASP A 183 21.57 -21.73 18.78
N THR A 184 20.59 -22.58 18.48
CA THR A 184 19.33 -22.64 19.25
C THR A 184 19.42 -23.66 20.40
N LYS A 185 18.38 -23.72 21.24
CA LYS A 185 18.21 -24.73 22.29
C LYS A 185 17.06 -25.68 21.95
N ASP A 186 17.05 -26.86 22.57
CA ASP A 186 15.92 -27.80 22.48
C ASP A 186 14.59 -27.12 22.84
N ASN A 187 13.60 -27.26 21.96
CA ASN A 187 12.28 -26.62 22.02
C ASN A 187 12.26 -25.08 21.93
N TYR A 188 13.39 -24.42 21.63
CA TYR A 188 13.47 -22.99 21.35
C TYR A 188 13.66 -22.70 19.86
N ARG A 189 13.27 -21.50 19.46
CA ARG A 189 13.30 -20.95 18.11
C ARG A 189 13.91 -19.56 18.16
N ILE A 190 14.79 -19.26 17.21
CA ILE A 190 15.36 -17.92 17.06
C ILE A 190 14.37 -17.09 16.24
N ILE A 191 13.92 -15.97 16.80
CA ILE A 191 13.36 -14.84 16.05
C ILE A 191 14.49 -13.82 15.90
N LEU A 192 14.72 -13.33 14.69
CA LEU A 192 15.74 -12.33 14.38
C LEU A 192 15.11 -11.20 13.60
N GLU A 193 15.33 -9.96 14.04
CA GLU A 193 14.82 -8.75 13.41
C GLU A 193 15.98 -7.88 12.93
N ILE A 194 16.00 -7.56 11.63
CA ILE A 194 16.84 -6.49 11.09
C ILE A 194 16.35 -5.15 11.65
N THR A 195 17.12 -4.53 12.53
CA THR A 195 16.86 -3.19 13.11
C THR A 195 17.45 -2.06 12.28
N ASN A 196 18.49 -2.36 11.48
CA ASN A 196 19.06 -1.44 10.51
C ASN A 196 19.74 -2.22 9.38
N ILE A 197 19.68 -1.71 8.15
CA ILE A 197 20.45 -2.19 7.00
C ILE A 197 20.60 -1.05 5.98
N SER A 198 21.82 -0.85 5.48
CA SER A 198 22.15 0.11 4.43
C SER A 198 23.41 -0.33 3.70
N PHE A 199 23.29 -0.62 2.40
CA PHE A 199 24.41 -1.00 1.53
C PHE A 199 24.34 -0.20 0.22
N SER A 200 25.43 0.43 -0.21
CA SER A 200 25.50 1.13 -1.50
C SER A 200 25.26 0.17 -2.67
N ASN A 201 24.84 0.74 -3.80
CA ASN A 201 24.81 0.08 -5.10
C ASN A 201 26.23 -0.25 -5.62
N ASP A 202 27.25 0.46 -5.13
CA ASP A 202 28.64 0.34 -5.60
C ASP A 202 29.37 -0.88 -5.02
N ILE A 203 28.76 -1.59 -4.05
CA ILE A 203 29.34 -2.80 -3.43
C ILE A 203 29.23 -3.96 -4.42
N HIS A 204 30.37 -4.51 -4.84
CA HIS A 204 30.40 -5.65 -5.75
C HIS A 204 30.00 -6.96 -5.04
N GLY A 205 28.80 -7.46 -5.35
CA GLY A 205 28.33 -8.75 -4.88
C GLY A 205 26.86 -8.99 -5.27
N LYS A 206 26.49 -10.25 -5.53
CA LYS A 206 25.07 -10.58 -5.80
C LYS A 206 24.23 -10.49 -4.52
N HIS A 207 24.80 -10.88 -3.39
CA HIS A 207 24.20 -10.80 -2.06
C HIS A 207 25.29 -10.33 -1.09
N VAL A 208 24.99 -9.33 -0.26
CA VAL A 208 25.93 -8.65 0.64
C VAL A 208 25.73 -9.11 2.10
N LEU A 209 24.50 -9.47 2.47
CA LEU A 209 24.16 -10.14 3.72
C LEU A 209 23.28 -11.35 3.41
N ASN A 210 23.72 -12.54 3.80
CA ASN A 210 22.93 -13.77 3.79
C ASN A 210 22.63 -14.19 5.23
N ILE A 211 21.40 -14.62 5.47
CA ILE A 211 20.95 -15.21 6.73
C ILE A 211 20.38 -16.58 6.40
N THR A 212 20.95 -17.65 6.95
CA THR A 212 20.50 -19.02 6.74
C THR A 212 20.12 -19.69 8.05
N SER A 213 19.41 -20.82 7.98
CA SER A 213 19.36 -21.74 9.12
C SER A 213 20.71 -22.46 9.32
N ALA A 214 20.90 -23.12 10.46
CA ALA A 214 22.05 -24.00 10.70
C ALA A 214 22.05 -25.23 9.76
N SER A 215 20.87 -25.77 9.44
CA SER A 215 20.66 -26.80 8.42
C SER A 215 20.90 -26.33 6.98
N GLY A 216 21.01 -25.02 6.74
CA GLY A 216 21.18 -24.43 5.40
C GLY A 216 19.95 -24.48 4.49
N GLY A 217 18.79 -24.96 4.96
CA GLY A 217 17.56 -25.07 4.16
C GLY A 217 16.88 -23.73 3.88
N TYR A 218 16.98 -22.78 4.80
CA TYR A 218 16.37 -21.44 4.69
C TYR A 218 17.45 -20.43 4.29
N ILE A 219 17.14 -19.48 3.39
CA ILE A 219 18.06 -18.41 2.98
C ILE A 219 17.28 -17.10 2.78
N LYS A 220 17.58 -16.08 3.60
CA LYS A 220 17.17 -14.69 3.39
C LYS A 220 18.39 -13.86 2.99
N ALA A 221 18.36 -13.25 1.81
CA ALA A 221 19.53 -12.64 1.18
C ALA A 221 19.26 -11.21 0.73
N PHE A 222 20.06 -10.26 1.24
CA PHE A 222 20.00 -8.84 0.89
C PHE A 222 21.12 -8.48 -0.09
N THR A 223 20.83 -7.63 -1.08
CA THR A 223 21.75 -7.26 -2.15
C THR A 223 22.46 -5.93 -1.87
N ALA A 224 23.41 -5.56 -2.74
CA ALA A 224 23.80 -4.17 -2.89
C ALA A 224 22.57 -3.29 -3.14
N GLY A 225 22.59 -2.05 -2.66
CA GLY A 225 21.46 -1.12 -2.72
C GLY A 225 20.38 -1.29 -1.64
N ALA A 226 20.41 -2.34 -0.81
CA ALA A 226 19.37 -2.60 0.19
C ALA A 226 19.32 -1.51 1.28
N ARG A 227 18.11 -1.05 1.62
CA ARG A 227 17.85 -0.04 2.66
C ARG A 227 16.73 -0.48 3.59
N PHE A 228 16.86 -0.19 4.87
CA PHE A 228 15.85 -0.44 5.89
C PHE A 228 14.47 0.20 5.59
N SER A 229 14.47 1.37 4.94
CA SER A 229 13.25 2.07 4.49
C SER A 229 12.42 1.26 3.50
N ASP A 230 13.07 0.41 2.72
CA ASP A 230 12.49 -0.22 1.53
C ASP A 230 11.97 -1.64 1.86
N LEU A 231 12.33 -2.16 3.04
CA LEU A 231 11.88 -3.45 3.56
C LEU A 231 10.57 -3.32 4.33
N THR A 232 9.60 -4.19 4.03
CA THR A 232 8.43 -4.45 4.88
C THR A 232 8.84 -5.09 6.22
N GLU A 233 7.93 -5.11 7.20
CA GLU A 233 8.15 -5.73 8.51
C GLU A 233 8.39 -7.25 8.42
N SER A 234 7.70 -7.97 7.52
CA SER A 234 8.01 -9.39 7.24
C SER A 234 9.34 -9.58 6.51
N GLU A 235 9.83 -8.59 5.75
CA GLU A 235 11.17 -8.59 5.17
C GLU A 235 12.28 -8.27 6.19
N ARG A 236 11.95 -7.68 7.35
CA ARG A 236 12.89 -7.48 8.46
C ARG A 236 13.01 -8.72 9.37
N LEU A 237 11.96 -9.54 9.48
CA LEU A 237 11.90 -10.72 10.36
C LEU A 237 12.45 -12.00 9.70
N PHE A 238 13.36 -12.69 10.38
CA PHE A 238 13.83 -14.04 10.07
C PHE A 238 13.55 -14.96 11.27
N VAL A 239 13.32 -16.25 11.01
CA VAL A 239 12.88 -17.22 12.02
C VAL A 239 13.55 -18.56 11.72
N ALA A 240 14.19 -19.19 12.70
CA ALA A 240 14.85 -20.49 12.51
C ALA A 240 14.71 -21.40 13.73
N ASP A 241 14.70 -22.70 13.46
CA ASP A 241 14.22 -23.74 14.39
C ASP A 241 15.32 -24.63 14.95
N ASP A 242 16.52 -24.42 14.44
CA ASP A 242 17.72 -25.25 14.47
C ASP A 242 19.01 -24.42 14.66
N GLY A 243 18.91 -23.10 14.57
CA GLY A 243 20.03 -22.15 14.63
C GLY A 243 20.01 -21.19 13.43
N ALA A 244 20.72 -20.06 13.52
CA ALA A 244 20.76 -19.04 12.47
C ALA A 244 22.20 -18.59 12.16
N ARG A 245 22.60 -18.67 10.89
CA ARG A 245 23.93 -18.25 10.40
C ARG A 245 23.81 -16.96 9.61
N LEU A 246 24.50 -15.90 10.03
CA LEU A 246 24.56 -14.63 9.32
C LEU A 246 25.94 -14.45 8.71
N CYS A 247 26.03 -14.28 7.39
CA CYS A 247 27.26 -14.04 6.67
C CYS A 247 27.19 -12.75 5.85
N VAL A 248 28.17 -11.86 6.03
CA VAL A 248 28.39 -10.66 5.20
C VAL A 248 29.56 -10.86 4.26
N HIS A 249 29.46 -10.28 3.07
CA HIS A 249 30.58 -10.07 2.16
C HIS A 249 30.45 -8.67 1.53
N ALA A 250 31.28 -7.73 1.97
CA ALA A 250 31.33 -6.35 1.49
C ALA A 250 32.78 -5.86 1.36
N GLU A 251 33.14 -5.29 0.22
CA GLU A 251 34.54 -4.89 -0.03
C GLU A 251 34.99 -3.66 0.75
N ARG A 252 34.08 -2.70 1.03
CA ARG A 252 34.29 -1.49 1.83
C ARG A 252 32.93 -1.00 2.34
N LEU A 253 32.89 -0.28 3.47
CA LEU A 253 31.64 0.31 3.99
C LEU A 253 31.86 1.76 4.45
N SER A 254 30.99 2.67 4.03
CA SER A 254 30.97 4.08 4.44
C SER A 254 30.32 4.26 5.82
N ALA A 255 30.41 5.45 6.40
CA ALA A 255 29.67 5.77 7.62
C ALA A 255 28.16 5.71 7.34
N GLY A 256 27.43 4.98 8.19
CA GLY A 256 26.01 4.65 8.02
C GLY A 256 25.74 3.37 7.23
N GLU A 257 26.77 2.67 6.75
CA GLU A 257 26.61 1.41 5.99
C GLU A 257 26.90 0.17 6.84
N GLY A 258 26.30 -0.96 6.45
CA GLY A 258 26.30 -2.21 7.20
C GLY A 258 24.89 -2.66 7.57
N PHE A 259 24.80 -3.54 8.55
CA PHE A 259 23.53 -3.98 9.15
C PHE A 259 23.64 -4.11 10.67
N ARG A 260 22.49 -4.10 11.34
CA ARG A 260 22.31 -4.46 12.76
C ARG A 260 21.03 -5.25 12.93
N ALA A 261 21.15 -6.50 13.37
CA ALA A 261 20.05 -7.37 13.75
C ALA A 261 19.99 -7.54 15.28
N GLN A 262 18.79 -7.67 15.83
CA GLN A 262 18.56 -8.17 17.19
C GLN A 262 17.91 -9.55 17.11
N PHE A 263 18.12 -10.41 18.11
CA PHE A 263 17.49 -11.73 18.16
C PHE A 263 17.02 -12.11 19.57
N GLU A 264 16.00 -12.97 19.60
CA GLU A 264 15.41 -13.56 20.80
C GLU A 264 15.16 -15.05 20.58
N MET A 265 15.43 -15.86 21.62
CA MET A 265 15.12 -17.30 21.66
C MET A 265 13.80 -17.52 22.41
N VAL A 266 12.72 -17.78 21.66
CA VAL A 266 11.38 -18.05 22.21
C VAL A 266 11.04 -19.55 22.25
N PRO A 267 10.20 -20.02 23.19
CA PRO A 267 9.66 -21.38 23.15
C PRO A 267 8.81 -21.62 21.89
N LYS A 268 9.02 -22.73 21.18
CA LYS A 268 8.34 -23.00 19.90
C LYS A 268 6.81 -22.93 20.03
N ASN A 269 6.26 -23.52 21.09
CA ASN A 269 4.83 -23.57 21.40
C ASN A 269 4.18 -22.21 21.71
N GLU A 270 4.95 -21.14 21.88
CA GLU A 270 4.47 -19.79 22.19
C GLU A 270 4.68 -18.81 21.01
N THR A 271 5.18 -19.28 19.86
CA THR A 271 5.54 -18.48 18.68
C THR A 271 4.33 -17.81 18.01
N ASN A 272 3.97 -16.62 18.49
CA ASN A 272 2.93 -15.76 17.93
C ASN A 272 3.55 -14.49 17.35
N LEU A 273 3.86 -14.51 16.06
CA LEU A 273 4.43 -13.37 15.35
C LEU A 273 3.33 -12.42 14.91
N LYS A 274 3.47 -11.12 15.21
CA LYS A 274 2.51 -10.10 14.80
C LYS A 274 3.17 -9.10 13.85
N VAL A 275 2.53 -8.85 12.71
CA VAL A 275 2.93 -7.88 11.68
C VAL A 275 1.83 -6.83 11.59
N ASN A 276 2.16 -5.54 11.59
CA ASN A 276 1.25 -4.41 11.77
C ASN A 276 1.42 -3.40 10.62
N ILE A 277 0.61 -3.56 9.59
CA ILE A 277 0.67 -2.76 8.37
C ILE A 277 -0.33 -1.59 8.46
N ALA A 278 0.16 -0.36 8.35
CA ALA A 278 -0.63 0.86 8.42
C ALA A 278 -0.45 1.71 7.15
N LEU A 279 -1.44 1.65 6.24
CA LEU A 279 -1.37 2.23 4.91
C LEU A 279 -2.00 3.62 4.86
N GLN A 280 -1.32 4.55 4.21
CA GLN A 280 -1.81 5.89 3.94
C GLN A 280 -2.89 5.92 2.84
N PRO A 281 -3.74 6.96 2.78
CA PRO A 281 -4.70 7.16 1.70
C PRO A 281 -4.13 7.07 0.29
N ASN A 282 -4.67 6.14 -0.51
CA ASN A 282 -4.26 5.77 -1.87
C ASN A 282 -2.89 5.07 -1.98
N GLU A 283 -2.32 4.61 -0.86
CA GLU A 283 -1.11 3.78 -0.83
C GLU A 283 -1.41 2.30 -1.16
N TRP A 284 -0.37 1.59 -1.61
CA TRP A 284 -0.35 0.14 -1.80
C TRP A 284 0.95 -0.46 -1.28
N GLN A 285 0.92 -1.74 -0.88
CA GLN A 285 2.09 -2.46 -0.40
C GLN A 285 1.99 -3.95 -0.74
N THR A 286 3.15 -4.61 -0.88
CA THR A 286 3.27 -6.07 -0.89
C THR A 286 3.11 -6.63 0.53
N ILE A 287 2.51 -7.81 0.63
CA ILE A 287 2.33 -8.57 1.88
C ILE A 287 2.64 -10.05 1.66
N SER A 288 3.18 -10.70 2.68
CA SER A 288 3.63 -12.09 2.58
C SER A 288 3.60 -12.82 3.92
N THR A 289 3.63 -14.15 3.84
CA THR A 289 4.09 -15.02 4.92
C THR A 289 5.55 -14.69 5.26
N ILE A 290 5.88 -14.65 6.55
CA ILE A 290 7.27 -14.52 7.04
C ILE A 290 8.10 -15.68 6.46
N LEU A 291 9.31 -15.38 5.98
CA LEU A 291 10.19 -16.26 5.18
C LEU A 291 9.78 -16.58 3.73
N TYR A 292 8.66 -16.09 3.19
CA TYR A 292 8.33 -16.27 1.77
C TYR A 292 9.51 -15.86 0.85
N PRO A 293 9.89 -16.65 -0.17
CA PRO A 293 9.24 -17.87 -0.68
C PRO A 293 9.76 -19.20 -0.10
N THR A 294 10.52 -19.17 1.01
CA THR A 294 11.00 -20.38 1.72
C THR A 294 10.00 -20.85 2.78
N GLU A 295 10.16 -22.10 3.24
CA GLU A 295 9.28 -22.81 4.20
C GLU A 295 8.93 -22.02 5.47
N VAL A 296 7.81 -22.40 6.11
CA VAL A 296 7.43 -21.88 7.45
C VAL A 296 7.76 -22.92 8.52
N PRO A 297 8.45 -22.55 9.62
CA PRO A 297 8.56 -23.37 10.81
C PRO A 297 7.20 -23.89 11.32
N THR A 298 7.18 -25.09 11.92
CA THR A 298 5.97 -25.69 12.52
C THR A 298 5.58 -25.00 13.83
N ASP A 299 4.36 -25.20 14.30
CA ASP A 299 3.83 -24.58 15.53
C ASP A 299 4.07 -23.05 15.55
N LEU A 300 3.82 -22.40 14.41
CA LEU A 300 3.99 -20.95 14.21
C LEU A 300 2.65 -20.33 13.85
N THR A 301 2.28 -19.26 14.58
CA THR A 301 1.15 -18.41 14.22
C THR A 301 1.66 -17.05 13.75
N GLN A 302 1.33 -16.64 12.53
CA GLN A 302 1.57 -15.28 12.02
C GLN A 302 0.23 -14.54 11.93
N THR A 303 0.12 -13.45 12.69
CA THR A 303 -1.02 -12.52 12.66
C THR A 303 -0.61 -11.24 11.95
N THR A 304 -1.01 -11.07 10.70
CA THR A 304 -0.77 -9.84 9.92
C THR A 304 -2.02 -8.96 10.00
N VAL A 305 -1.95 -7.93 10.83
CA VAL A 305 -2.98 -6.89 10.95
C VAL A 305 -2.69 -5.80 9.93
N ILE A 306 -3.63 -5.52 9.03
CA ILE A 306 -3.56 -4.49 8.01
C ILE A 306 -4.62 -3.44 8.34
N SER A 307 -4.25 -2.17 8.28
CA SER A 307 -5.09 -1.03 8.65
C SER A 307 -4.88 0.17 7.74
N THR A 308 -5.87 1.06 7.67
CA THR A 308 -5.81 2.37 7.01
C THR A 308 -6.73 3.38 7.70
N ALA A 309 -6.83 4.60 7.19
CA ALA A 309 -7.67 5.67 7.73
C ALA A 309 -9.18 5.33 7.65
N LEU A 310 -9.98 5.93 8.55
CA LEU A 310 -11.44 5.86 8.46
C LEU A 310 -11.94 6.49 7.15
N GLY A 311 -13.00 5.91 6.56
CA GLY A 311 -13.51 6.28 5.23
C GLY A 311 -12.78 5.62 4.05
N TYR A 312 -11.75 4.82 4.30
CA TYR A 312 -11.03 4.01 3.30
C TYR A 312 -11.26 2.52 3.53
N SER A 313 -11.39 1.79 2.44
CA SER A 313 -11.49 0.32 2.41
C SER A 313 -10.19 -0.29 1.89
N LEU A 314 -9.77 -1.39 2.49
CA LEU A 314 -8.65 -2.22 2.06
C LEU A 314 -9.12 -3.19 0.98
N ILE A 315 -8.42 -3.23 -0.15
CA ILE A 315 -8.55 -4.28 -1.14
C ILE A 315 -7.30 -5.13 -1.10
N VAL A 316 -7.44 -6.39 -0.72
CA VAL A 316 -6.33 -7.36 -0.63
C VAL A 316 -6.48 -8.38 -1.76
N SER A 317 -5.41 -8.64 -2.48
CA SER A 317 -5.33 -9.70 -3.48
C SER A 317 -4.18 -10.64 -3.11
N LEU A 318 -4.50 -11.88 -2.74
CA LEU A 318 -3.54 -12.91 -2.33
C LEU A 318 -3.43 -14.00 -3.40
N ASN A 319 -2.22 -14.50 -3.57
CA ASN A 319 -1.95 -15.80 -4.15
C ASN A 319 -1.50 -16.70 -2.98
N ILE A 320 -2.31 -17.70 -2.65
CA ILE A 320 -2.00 -18.68 -1.59
C ILE A 320 -1.42 -19.92 -2.26
N LEU A 321 -0.25 -20.35 -1.77
CA LEU A 321 0.50 -21.50 -2.27
C LEU A 321 0.47 -22.63 -1.24
N ALA A 322 0.34 -23.85 -1.75
CA ALA A 322 0.46 -25.11 -1.02
C ALA A 322 1.26 -26.08 -1.90
N ASP A 323 2.19 -26.86 -1.33
CA ASP A 323 2.91 -27.89 -2.07
C ASP A 323 2.04 -29.17 -2.20
N PRO A 324 1.74 -29.65 -3.42
CA PRO A 324 0.96 -30.87 -3.63
C PRO A 324 1.69 -32.17 -3.27
N ASP A 325 3.02 -32.18 -3.21
CA ASP A 325 3.80 -33.38 -2.87
C ASP A 325 3.93 -33.56 -1.34
N ASP A 326 3.67 -32.52 -0.53
CA ASP A 326 3.67 -32.65 0.92
C ASP A 326 2.33 -33.15 1.51
N GLN A 327 2.22 -34.46 1.71
CA GLN A 327 1.08 -35.11 2.37
C GLN A 327 0.86 -34.71 3.84
N ARG A 328 1.71 -33.84 4.43
CA ARG A 328 1.70 -33.48 5.87
C ARG A 328 1.17 -32.07 6.14
N CYS A 329 0.95 -31.25 5.10
CA CYS A 329 0.36 -29.91 5.15
C CYS A 329 -1.09 -29.83 5.72
N VAL A 330 -1.66 -30.95 6.16
CA VAL A 330 -3.03 -31.12 6.69
C VAL A 330 -3.42 -30.10 7.76
N ASN A 331 -2.48 -29.72 8.63
CA ASN A 331 -2.69 -28.83 9.76
C ASN A 331 -2.38 -27.34 9.47
N ALA A 332 -2.12 -26.96 8.22
CA ALA A 332 -1.87 -25.56 7.84
C ALA A 332 -3.14 -24.83 7.35
N SER A 333 -3.36 -23.61 7.82
CA SER A 333 -4.51 -22.77 7.45
C SER A 333 -4.21 -21.28 7.41
N LEU A 334 -4.96 -20.55 6.57
CA LEU A 334 -5.01 -19.09 6.54
C LEU A 334 -6.46 -18.64 6.74
N HIS A 335 -6.69 -17.92 7.83
CA HIS A 335 -7.97 -17.30 8.15
C HIS A 335 -7.90 -15.80 7.85
N VAL A 336 -8.95 -15.25 7.25
CA VAL A 336 -9.04 -13.82 6.89
C VAL A 336 -10.24 -13.21 7.58
N PHE A 337 -10.01 -12.24 8.45
CA PHE A 337 -11.04 -11.55 9.25
C PHE A 337 -11.10 -10.05 8.91
N ASP A 338 -12.29 -9.47 8.85
CA ASP A 338 -12.44 -8.02 9.01
C ASP A 338 -12.43 -7.68 10.50
N THR A 339 -11.45 -6.90 10.93
CA THR A 339 -11.18 -6.55 12.33
C THR A 339 -11.44 -5.07 12.61
N SER A 340 -12.15 -4.39 11.71
CA SER A 340 -12.49 -2.97 11.83
C SER A 340 -13.61 -2.67 12.84
N ILE A 341 -14.11 -3.69 13.53
CA ILE A 341 -15.40 -3.66 14.23
C ILE A 341 -15.26 -4.11 15.69
N ASP A 342 -14.57 -5.24 15.90
CA ASP A 342 -14.10 -5.71 17.21
C ASP A 342 -12.81 -6.53 17.04
N ALA A 343 -12.21 -6.95 18.17
CA ALA A 343 -10.95 -7.68 18.20
C ALA A 343 -11.07 -9.19 17.87
N SER A 344 -12.29 -9.74 17.81
CA SER A 344 -12.56 -11.11 17.36
C SER A 344 -12.68 -11.20 15.83
N GLY A 345 -13.21 -10.15 15.21
CA GLY A 345 -13.34 -9.98 13.77
C GLY A 345 -14.46 -10.81 13.11
N VAL A 346 -14.95 -10.31 11.98
CA VAL A 346 -15.88 -11.05 11.12
C VAL A 346 -15.08 -11.90 10.14
N SER A 347 -15.17 -13.23 10.23
CA SER A 347 -14.52 -14.15 9.30
C SER A 347 -15.03 -13.93 7.87
N LEU A 348 -14.14 -13.48 6.97
CA LEU A 348 -14.41 -13.32 5.54
C LEU A 348 -14.15 -14.61 4.77
N ALA A 349 -13.08 -15.34 5.14
CA ALA A 349 -12.67 -16.57 4.47
C ALA A 349 -11.77 -17.43 5.37
N THR A 350 -11.66 -18.72 5.04
CA THR A 350 -10.71 -19.66 5.63
C THR A 350 -10.22 -20.62 4.55
N PHE A 351 -8.90 -20.74 4.41
CA PHE A 351 -8.23 -21.60 3.47
C PHE A 351 -7.40 -22.62 4.24
N THR A 352 -7.81 -23.88 4.25
CA THR A 352 -6.93 -24.97 4.68
C THR A 352 -6.08 -25.43 3.51
N CYS A 353 -4.91 -26.01 3.78
CA CYS A 353 -3.99 -26.46 2.73
C CYS A 353 -4.67 -27.37 1.69
N LYS A 354 -5.53 -28.29 2.15
CA LYS A 354 -6.34 -29.16 1.28
C LYS A 354 -7.19 -28.38 0.26
N VAL A 355 -7.89 -27.32 0.69
CA VAL A 355 -8.75 -26.53 -0.21
C VAL A 355 -7.90 -25.81 -1.26
N VAL A 356 -6.75 -25.26 -0.87
CA VAL A 356 -5.82 -24.59 -1.79
C VAL A 356 -5.30 -25.55 -2.87
N LEU A 357 -4.95 -26.79 -2.49
CA LEU A 357 -4.51 -27.83 -3.42
C LEU A 357 -5.62 -28.29 -4.38
N GLU A 358 -6.88 -28.35 -3.94
CA GLU A 358 -8.01 -28.80 -4.76
C GLU A 358 -8.53 -27.73 -5.73
N THR A 359 -8.39 -26.43 -5.43
CA THR A 359 -9.02 -25.35 -6.23
C THR A 359 -8.05 -24.34 -6.86
N GLY A 360 -6.84 -24.19 -6.33
CA GLY A 360 -6.01 -23.01 -6.56
C GLY A 360 -6.58 -21.76 -5.85
N ALA A 361 -5.71 -20.84 -5.45
CA ALA A 361 -6.09 -19.79 -4.49
C ALA A 361 -5.52 -18.40 -4.80
N ASN A 362 -5.79 -17.92 -6.02
CA ASN A 362 -5.67 -16.50 -6.36
C ASN A 362 -7.00 -15.81 -5.99
N VAL A 363 -7.02 -15.15 -4.83
CA VAL A 363 -8.25 -14.69 -4.15
C VAL A 363 -8.19 -13.20 -3.83
N LYS A 364 -9.35 -12.54 -3.87
CA LYS A 364 -9.45 -11.09 -3.68
C LYS A 364 -10.56 -10.73 -2.70
N PHE A 365 -10.20 -9.94 -1.70
CA PHE A 365 -11.10 -9.48 -0.63
C PHE A 365 -11.19 -7.96 -0.62
N SER A 366 -12.29 -7.46 -0.10
CA SER A 366 -12.44 -6.07 0.33
C SER A 366 -12.93 -6.06 1.77
N SER A 367 -12.34 -5.25 2.63
CA SER A 367 -12.91 -4.97 3.95
C SER A 367 -14.28 -4.29 3.84
N PHE A 368 -15.09 -4.45 4.89
CA PHE A 368 -16.28 -3.65 5.13
C PHE A 368 -15.91 -2.22 5.50
N LEU A 369 -14.84 -2.05 6.30
CA LEU A 369 -14.29 -0.77 6.74
C LEU A 369 -12.76 -0.72 6.53
N ASN A 370 -11.95 -0.34 7.51
CA ASN A 370 -10.55 0.05 7.34
C ASN A 370 -9.49 -0.92 7.89
N SER A 371 -9.84 -2.13 8.36
CA SER A 371 -8.90 -3.10 8.95
C SER A 371 -9.21 -4.56 8.59
N LEU A 372 -8.17 -5.32 8.23
CA LEU A 372 -8.20 -6.75 7.95
C LEU A 372 -7.11 -7.44 8.78
N THR A 373 -7.40 -8.61 9.33
CA THR A 373 -6.39 -9.45 9.99
C THR A 373 -6.31 -10.80 9.29
N LEU A 374 -5.11 -11.15 8.86
CA LEU A 374 -4.77 -12.44 8.28
C LEU A 374 -4.06 -13.28 9.35
N VAL A 375 -4.63 -14.41 9.72
CA VAL A 375 -4.04 -15.36 10.68
C VAL A 375 -3.62 -16.61 9.95
N LEU A 376 -2.31 -16.76 9.75
CA LEU A 376 -1.69 -17.98 9.24
C LEU A 376 -1.32 -18.88 10.43
N PHE A 377 -1.74 -20.14 10.39
CA PHE A 377 -1.35 -21.17 11.33
C PHE A 377 -0.57 -22.28 10.60
N SER A 378 0.65 -22.54 11.06
CA SER A 378 1.51 -23.64 10.62
C SER A 378 1.48 -24.73 11.68
N GLY A 379 0.52 -25.66 11.61
CA GLY A 379 0.34 -26.70 12.63
C GLY A 379 1.18 -27.96 12.38
N ASN A 380 1.74 -28.53 13.46
CA ASN A 380 2.60 -29.71 13.42
C ASN A 380 1.85 -31.04 13.20
N GLN A 381 2.41 -31.89 12.33
CA GLN A 381 2.04 -33.32 12.09
C GLN A 381 3.31 -34.17 11.87
N GLY A 382 4.38 -33.90 12.62
CA GLY A 382 5.66 -34.62 12.57
C GLY A 382 6.87 -33.72 12.24
N ASN A 383 8.02 -34.36 11.99
CA ASN A 383 9.32 -33.69 11.82
C ASN A 383 9.49 -33.03 10.42
N SER A 384 8.51 -32.26 9.96
CA SER A 384 8.57 -31.56 8.66
C SER A 384 7.70 -30.32 8.63
N THR A 385 8.25 -29.29 8.03
CA THR A 385 7.70 -27.95 7.87
C THR A 385 6.76 -27.87 6.66
N PRO A 386 5.54 -27.30 6.79
CA PRO A 386 4.60 -27.23 5.69
C PRO A 386 4.94 -26.07 4.75
N HIS A 387 5.03 -26.37 3.45
CA HIS A 387 5.02 -25.35 2.39
C HIS A 387 3.61 -24.76 2.24
N PHE A 388 3.21 -23.89 3.16
CA PHE A 388 1.92 -23.19 3.12
C PHE A 388 2.11 -21.68 3.32
N HIS A 389 1.91 -20.92 2.24
CA HIS A 389 2.28 -19.50 2.18
C HIS A 389 1.21 -18.66 1.50
N TYR A 390 1.14 -17.38 1.84
CA TYR A 390 0.54 -16.38 0.96
C TYR A 390 1.57 -15.33 0.57
N TYR A 391 1.38 -14.76 -0.61
CA TYR A 391 1.98 -13.49 -1.02
C TYR A 391 0.96 -12.72 -1.84
N GLY A 392 1.07 -11.39 -1.88
CA GLY A 392 0.08 -10.58 -2.57
C GLY A 392 0.26 -9.09 -2.34
N ASN A 393 -0.73 -8.33 -2.78
CA ASN A 393 -0.74 -6.87 -2.67
C ASN A 393 -2.00 -6.43 -1.93
N VAL A 394 -1.86 -5.39 -1.11
CA VAL A 394 -2.97 -4.62 -0.56
C VAL A 394 -2.94 -3.20 -1.09
N THR A 395 -4.12 -2.65 -1.40
CA THR A 395 -4.31 -1.27 -1.85
C THR A 395 -5.40 -0.61 -1.03
N THR A 396 -5.22 0.64 -0.62
CA THR A 396 -6.28 1.45 -0.01
C THR A 396 -7.16 2.08 -1.10
N VAL A 397 -8.48 2.14 -0.88
CA VAL A 397 -9.44 2.76 -1.80
C VAL A 397 -10.41 3.61 -0.99
N LYS A 398 -10.58 4.88 -1.40
CA LYS A 398 -11.59 5.78 -0.79
C LYS A 398 -12.99 5.25 -1.10
N ASP A 399 -13.81 5.05 -0.07
CA ASP A 399 -15.08 4.35 -0.22
C ASP A 399 -16.30 5.26 0.04
N ASP A 400 -16.89 5.75 -1.04
CA ASP A 400 -18.09 6.60 -0.98
C ASP A 400 -19.36 5.82 -0.55
N THR A 401 -19.27 4.49 -0.34
CA THR A 401 -20.34 3.63 0.21
C THR A 401 -20.06 3.12 1.64
N TYR A 402 -18.92 3.47 2.25
CA TYR A 402 -18.48 3.04 3.60
C TYR A 402 -19.57 3.18 4.70
N ILE A 403 -20.36 4.26 4.63
CA ILE A 403 -21.44 4.58 5.59
C ILE A 403 -22.76 3.82 5.29
N GLU A 404 -22.89 3.25 4.09
CA GLU A 404 -23.98 2.36 3.72
C GLU A 404 -23.61 0.88 3.99
N LYS A 405 -22.32 0.54 3.85
CA LYS A 405 -21.77 -0.75 4.27
C LYS A 405 -21.93 -0.97 5.78
N THR A 406 -21.44 -0.04 6.61
CA THR A 406 -21.65 -0.07 8.09
C THR A 406 -23.10 -0.36 8.49
N ARG A 407 -24.06 0.22 7.76
CA ARG A 407 -25.51 0.09 8.03
C ARG A 407 -26.06 -1.30 7.71
N ASN A 408 -25.44 -2.05 6.80
CA ASN A 408 -26.00 -3.27 6.21
C ASN A 408 -25.19 -4.56 6.46
N VAL A 409 -24.04 -4.50 7.12
CA VAL A 409 -23.37 -5.73 7.61
C VAL A 409 -24.33 -6.48 8.54
N SER A 410 -24.45 -7.79 8.34
CA SER A 410 -25.16 -8.72 9.23
C SER A 410 -24.15 -9.77 9.69
N GLY A 411 -23.89 -9.85 11.00
CA GLY A 411 -22.92 -10.82 11.53
C GLY A 411 -23.51 -12.22 11.64
N THR A 412 -22.71 -13.23 11.34
CA THR A 412 -22.99 -14.64 11.65
C THR A 412 -22.39 -14.96 13.02
N LEU A 413 -23.25 -15.01 14.04
CA LEU A 413 -22.89 -15.33 15.42
C LEU A 413 -24.08 -16.00 16.10
N ASP A 414 -23.85 -17.04 16.89
CA ASP A 414 -24.90 -17.93 17.45
C ASP A 414 -25.85 -17.24 18.47
N ARG A 415 -25.64 -15.95 18.77
CA ARG A 415 -26.42 -15.17 19.72
C ARG A 415 -26.27 -13.67 19.47
N CYS A 416 -27.34 -12.90 19.68
CA CYS A 416 -27.29 -11.44 19.66
C CYS A 416 -26.21 -10.88 20.64
N PRO A 417 -25.16 -10.18 20.17
CA PRO A 417 -24.12 -9.60 21.01
C PRO A 417 -24.56 -8.26 21.62
N THR A 418 -23.73 -7.71 22.52
CA THR A 418 -24.01 -6.41 23.16
C THR A 418 -23.68 -5.26 22.20
N CYS A 419 -24.71 -4.61 21.65
CA CYS A 419 -24.56 -3.36 20.92
C CYS A 419 -24.02 -2.26 21.85
N GLN A 420 -23.04 -1.49 21.38
CA GLN A 420 -22.47 -0.35 22.10
C GLN A 420 -23.41 0.87 22.03
N ASN A 421 -23.09 1.91 22.81
CA ASN A 421 -23.72 3.24 22.76
C ASN A 421 -25.27 3.22 22.81
N GLY A 422 -25.86 2.25 23.51
CA GLY A 422 -27.31 2.12 23.66
C GLY A 422 -28.05 1.62 22.41
N GLY A 423 -27.36 0.99 21.46
CA GLY A 423 -28.01 0.28 20.36
C GLY A 423 -28.83 -0.92 20.82
N ASN A 424 -29.84 -1.32 20.05
CA ASN A 424 -30.69 -2.48 20.36
C ASN A 424 -30.45 -3.62 19.35
N CYS A 425 -30.20 -4.84 19.83
CA CYS A 425 -29.92 -5.97 18.94
C CYS A 425 -31.23 -6.56 18.38
N THR A 426 -31.26 -6.79 17.07
CA THR A 426 -32.41 -7.38 16.36
C THR A 426 -31.96 -8.60 15.57
N GLU A 427 -32.65 -9.73 15.77
CA GLU A 427 -32.45 -10.96 15.01
C GLU A 427 -33.17 -10.85 13.65
N THR A 428 -32.49 -11.26 12.57
CA THR A 428 -32.98 -11.16 11.18
C THR A 428 -32.97 -12.50 10.44
N GLY A 429 -32.60 -13.58 11.13
CA GLY A 429 -32.60 -14.96 10.65
C GLY A 429 -31.99 -15.88 11.71
N SER A 430 -31.96 -17.19 11.46
CA SER A 430 -31.46 -18.19 12.42
C SER A 430 -30.00 -18.00 12.85
N GLU A 431 -29.20 -17.32 12.03
CA GLU A 431 -27.76 -17.08 12.23
C GLU A 431 -27.38 -15.64 11.86
N ARG A 432 -28.31 -14.67 11.99
CA ARG A 432 -28.05 -13.26 11.61
C ARG A 432 -28.66 -12.26 12.58
N PHE A 433 -27.83 -11.35 13.07
CA PHE A 433 -28.24 -10.22 13.91
C PHE A 433 -27.84 -8.88 13.28
N ARG A 434 -28.47 -7.80 13.76
CA ARG A 434 -28.17 -6.40 13.41
C ARG A 434 -28.43 -5.49 14.61
N CYS A 435 -27.49 -4.62 14.96
CA CYS A 435 -27.75 -3.55 15.93
C CYS A 435 -28.52 -2.40 15.28
N ALA A 436 -29.64 -1.99 15.89
CA ALA A 436 -30.33 -0.74 15.60
C ALA A 436 -29.71 0.38 16.44
N CYS A 437 -28.99 1.28 15.77
CA CYS A 437 -28.24 2.36 16.42
C CYS A 437 -29.07 3.63 16.61
N SER A 438 -28.94 4.24 17.79
CA SER A 438 -29.45 5.59 18.05
C SER A 438 -28.52 6.63 17.43
N SER A 439 -29.06 7.71 16.83
CA SER A 439 -28.24 8.83 16.35
C SER A 439 -27.43 9.43 17.53
N PRO A 440 -26.15 9.82 17.37
CA PRO A 440 -25.35 9.91 16.13
C PRO A 440 -24.61 8.62 15.70
N PHE A 441 -24.83 7.49 16.38
CA PHE A 441 -24.01 6.28 16.25
C PHE A 441 -24.35 5.41 15.02
N THR A 442 -23.37 4.63 14.57
CA THR A 442 -23.42 3.73 13.41
C THR A 442 -22.34 2.64 13.53
N GLY A 443 -22.28 1.73 12.54
CA GLY A 443 -21.46 0.52 12.57
C GLY A 443 -22.24 -0.70 13.08
N LEU A 444 -21.70 -1.91 12.82
CA LEU A 444 -22.37 -3.19 13.14
C LEU A 444 -22.76 -3.32 14.62
N PHE A 445 -22.01 -2.70 15.54
CA PHE A 445 -22.31 -2.65 16.97
C PHE A 445 -22.56 -1.23 17.50
N CYS A 446 -22.85 -0.26 16.62
CA CYS A 446 -23.02 1.15 16.99
C CYS A 446 -21.76 1.79 17.64
N GLN A 447 -20.57 1.28 17.31
CA GLN A 447 -19.32 1.58 18.00
C GLN A 447 -18.68 2.94 17.65
N THR A 448 -19.22 3.66 16.67
CA THR A 448 -18.64 4.91 16.13
C THR A 448 -19.74 5.87 15.68
N THR A 449 -19.45 7.16 15.57
CA THR A 449 -20.39 8.18 15.07
C THR A 449 -20.29 8.35 13.55
N HIS A 450 -21.35 8.84 12.92
CA HIS A 450 -21.34 9.07 11.47
C HIS A 450 -20.26 10.06 11.00
N CYS A 451 -19.79 11.00 11.82
CA CYS A 451 -18.78 11.99 11.42
C CYS A 451 -17.33 11.50 11.52
N GLU A 452 -17.02 10.56 12.42
CA GLU A 452 -15.69 9.93 12.50
C GLU A 452 -15.33 9.19 11.20
N LEU A 453 -16.34 8.66 10.51
CA LEU A 453 -16.22 8.01 9.20
C LEU A 453 -15.99 8.98 8.03
N SER A 454 -15.76 10.27 8.31
CA SER A 454 -15.46 11.33 7.33
C SER A 454 -16.44 11.36 6.11
N PRO A 455 -17.76 11.53 6.34
CA PRO A 455 -18.77 11.48 5.29
C PRO A 455 -18.56 12.54 4.20
N CYS A 456 -18.20 13.76 4.60
CA CYS A 456 -18.20 14.92 3.72
C CYS A 456 -16.91 14.98 2.91
N LEU A 457 -16.98 14.78 1.59
CA LEU A 457 -15.78 14.68 0.75
C LEU A 457 -15.12 16.06 0.55
N ASN A 458 -15.94 17.11 0.43
CA ASN A 458 -15.53 18.50 0.24
C ASN A 458 -16.41 19.42 1.11
N GLY A 459 -16.41 19.19 2.43
CA GLY A 459 -17.23 19.94 3.37
C GLY A 459 -16.96 19.57 4.83
N THR A 460 -17.69 20.18 5.75
CA THR A 460 -17.64 19.89 7.20
C THR A 460 -18.82 19.01 7.62
N CYS A 461 -18.58 18.10 8.57
CA CYS A 461 -19.62 17.21 9.11
C CYS A 461 -20.26 17.79 10.38
N SER A 462 -21.55 17.54 10.54
CA SER A 462 -22.33 17.81 11.75
C SER A 462 -23.30 16.67 12.01
N HIS A 463 -23.62 16.41 13.28
CA HIS A 463 -24.65 15.43 13.65
C HIS A 463 -26.05 16.03 13.62
N ASP A 464 -27.04 15.21 13.28
CA ASP A 464 -28.46 15.55 13.29
C ASP A 464 -29.31 14.31 13.68
N ASP A 465 -30.63 14.48 13.74
CA ASP A 465 -31.56 13.39 14.08
C ASP A 465 -31.60 12.26 13.03
N ALA A 466 -31.02 12.45 11.84
CA ALA A 466 -30.92 11.47 10.76
C ALA A 466 -29.54 10.75 10.69
N GLY A 467 -28.55 11.22 11.47
CA GLY A 467 -27.21 10.66 11.63
C GLY A 467 -26.09 11.67 11.33
N PHE A 468 -26.16 12.33 10.17
CA PHE A 468 -25.23 13.39 9.78
C PHE A 468 -25.78 14.30 8.67
N THR A 469 -25.36 15.57 8.72
CA THR A 469 -25.48 16.56 7.65
C THR A 469 -24.10 17.12 7.30
N CYS A 470 -23.84 17.28 6.00
CA CYS A 470 -22.62 17.89 5.46
C CYS A 470 -22.87 19.34 5.01
N THR A 471 -22.01 20.27 5.46
CA THR A 471 -21.95 21.65 4.95
C THR A 471 -20.83 21.76 3.92
N CYS A 472 -21.19 21.88 2.64
CA CYS A 472 -20.24 21.83 1.53
C CYS A 472 -19.42 23.11 1.37
N PHE A 473 -18.15 22.94 0.94
CA PHE A 473 -17.31 24.05 0.54
C PHE A 473 -17.79 24.67 -0.79
N PRO A 474 -17.53 25.97 -1.04
CA PRO A 474 -17.93 26.64 -2.27
C PRO A 474 -17.47 25.89 -3.53
N GLY A 475 -18.41 25.63 -4.45
CA GLY A 475 -18.15 24.87 -5.67
C GLY A 475 -18.52 23.38 -5.61
N TYR A 476 -18.93 22.86 -4.45
CA TYR A 476 -19.35 21.46 -4.26
C TYR A 476 -20.80 21.34 -3.80
N GLY A 477 -21.43 20.20 -4.10
CA GLY A 477 -22.80 19.87 -3.69
C GLY A 477 -23.09 18.36 -3.64
N GLY A 478 -24.34 18.02 -3.38
CA GLY A 478 -24.77 16.67 -3.06
C GLY A 478 -24.65 16.33 -1.57
N LYS A 479 -25.29 15.25 -1.12
CA LYS A 479 -25.46 14.87 0.29
C LYS A 479 -24.13 14.68 1.05
N ARG A 480 -23.09 14.22 0.35
CA ARG A 480 -21.73 14.04 0.86
C ARG A 480 -20.75 15.11 0.34
N CYS A 481 -21.23 16.18 -0.30
CA CYS A 481 -20.41 17.17 -1.01
C CYS A 481 -19.49 16.53 -2.07
N GLN A 482 -19.98 15.47 -2.70
CA GLN A 482 -19.23 14.59 -3.61
C GLN A 482 -19.23 15.09 -5.06
N MET A 483 -20.08 16.06 -5.42
CA MET A 483 -20.22 16.55 -6.79
C MET A 483 -19.65 17.96 -6.95
N ASP A 484 -18.70 18.11 -7.88
CA ASP A 484 -18.19 19.39 -8.38
C ASP A 484 -19.27 20.09 -9.23
N LEU A 485 -19.69 21.29 -8.84
CA LEU A 485 -20.76 22.06 -9.48
C LEU A 485 -20.36 22.61 -10.87
N ALA A 486 -19.07 22.81 -11.14
CA ALA A 486 -18.55 23.21 -12.46
C ALA A 486 -18.41 22.01 -13.41
N VAL A 487 -18.14 20.81 -12.91
CA VAL A 487 -18.27 19.56 -13.70
C VAL A 487 -19.74 19.26 -13.96
N CYS A 488 -20.62 19.42 -12.96
CA CYS A 488 -22.07 19.29 -13.14
C CYS A 488 -22.61 20.29 -14.17
N GLY A 489 -22.27 21.58 -14.04
CA GLY A 489 -22.70 22.63 -14.99
C GLY A 489 -22.26 22.34 -16.43
N ARG A 490 -21.06 21.78 -16.62
CA ARG A 490 -20.56 21.36 -17.95
C ARG A 490 -21.25 20.10 -18.49
N LYS A 491 -21.54 19.09 -17.65
CA LYS A 491 -22.09 17.79 -18.08
C LYS A 491 -23.63 17.75 -18.12
N PHE A 492 -24.30 18.16 -17.04
CA PHE A 492 -25.76 18.12 -16.92
C PHE A 492 -26.42 19.39 -17.46
N CYS A 493 -25.91 20.58 -17.11
CA CYS A 493 -26.44 21.85 -17.61
C CYS A 493 -25.85 22.28 -18.97
N SER A 494 -25.28 21.32 -19.72
CA SER A 494 -24.74 21.49 -21.08
C SER A 494 -23.67 22.58 -21.27
N GLY A 495 -23.05 23.07 -20.18
CA GLY A 495 -22.18 24.25 -20.18
C GLY A 495 -22.91 25.58 -20.34
N ARG A 496 -24.25 25.59 -20.24
CA ARG A 496 -25.15 26.74 -20.54
C ARG A 496 -26.02 27.16 -19.35
N GLY A 497 -25.69 26.68 -18.16
CA GLY A 497 -26.32 27.07 -16.89
C GLY A 497 -25.46 26.73 -15.68
N GLN A 498 -25.75 27.35 -14.55
CA GLN A 498 -25.17 26.96 -13.25
C GLN A 498 -25.91 25.73 -12.72
N CYS A 499 -25.16 24.71 -12.30
CA CYS A 499 -25.71 23.56 -11.59
C CYS A 499 -25.87 23.89 -10.09
N ASN A 500 -27.02 23.52 -9.53
CA ASN A 500 -27.27 23.51 -8.10
C ASN A 500 -27.78 22.11 -7.69
N ILE A 501 -27.27 21.57 -6.59
CA ILE A 501 -27.52 20.19 -6.16
C ILE A 501 -27.99 20.21 -4.71
N SER A 502 -29.18 19.67 -4.47
CA SER A 502 -29.77 19.58 -3.13
C SER A 502 -29.09 18.54 -2.24
N THR A 503 -29.42 18.57 -0.94
CA THR A 503 -29.00 17.57 0.06
C THR A 503 -29.57 16.16 -0.16
N ASN A 504 -30.52 16.01 -1.10
CA ASN A 504 -31.05 14.72 -1.57
C ASN A 504 -30.51 14.35 -2.96
N ASP A 505 -29.33 14.85 -3.32
CA ASP A 505 -28.63 14.64 -4.61
C ASP A 505 -29.44 15.01 -5.87
N THR A 506 -30.58 15.69 -5.70
CA THR A 506 -31.42 16.14 -6.81
C THR A 506 -30.73 17.33 -7.49
N ILE A 507 -30.41 17.18 -8.77
CA ILE A 507 -29.73 18.16 -9.62
C ILE A 507 -30.76 19.14 -10.20
N SER A 508 -30.40 20.41 -10.29
CA SER A 508 -31.17 21.46 -10.94
C SER A 508 -30.24 22.42 -11.71
N CYS A 509 -30.71 22.95 -12.84
CA CYS A 509 -29.92 23.84 -13.69
C CYS A 509 -30.56 25.23 -13.81
N LEU A 510 -29.82 26.27 -13.42
CA LEU A 510 -30.15 27.67 -13.67
C LEU A 510 -29.57 28.09 -15.02
N CYS A 511 -30.40 28.01 -16.06
CA CYS A 511 -29.98 28.29 -17.43
C CYS A 511 -29.66 29.77 -17.68
N ALA A 512 -28.73 30.02 -18.60
CA ALA A 512 -28.47 31.36 -19.12
C ALA A 512 -29.66 31.89 -19.94
N ILE A 513 -29.71 33.21 -20.17
CA ILE A 513 -30.86 34.00 -20.68
C ILE A 513 -31.42 33.53 -22.04
N GLU A 514 -30.68 32.72 -22.79
CA GLU A 514 -31.08 32.16 -24.08
C GLU A 514 -31.53 30.68 -24.01
N TYR A 515 -31.45 30.02 -22.85
CA TYR A 515 -31.62 28.56 -22.71
C TYR A 515 -32.68 28.15 -21.68
N LYS A 516 -33.29 26.99 -21.89
CA LYS A 516 -34.34 26.41 -21.03
C LYS A 516 -34.31 24.87 -21.04
N GLY A 517 -35.21 24.27 -20.24
CA GLY A 517 -35.27 22.83 -20.00
C GLY A 517 -34.29 22.39 -18.90
N GLU A 518 -34.50 21.20 -18.34
CA GLU A 518 -33.79 20.70 -17.16
C GLU A 518 -32.26 20.61 -17.34
N THR A 519 -31.80 20.47 -18.59
CA THR A 519 -30.38 20.36 -18.98
C THR A 519 -29.84 21.60 -19.71
N CYS A 520 -30.63 22.67 -19.82
CA CYS A 520 -30.32 23.90 -20.60
C CYS A 520 -29.96 23.66 -22.08
N MET A 521 -30.52 22.61 -22.69
CA MET A 521 -30.29 22.26 -24.10
C MET A 521 -31.22 23.01 -25.08
N GLU A 522 -32.42 23.42 -24.64
CA GLU A 522 -33.38 24.09 -25.50
C GLU A 522 -33.11 25.59 -25.58
N LEU A 523 -33.27 26.19 -26.76
CA LEU A 523 -33.26 27.65 -26.91
C LEU A 523 -34.59 28.28 -26.49
N VAL A 524 -34.52 29.43 -25.84
CA VAL A 524 -35.67 30.32 -25.59
C VAL A 524 -36.04 30.98 -26.92
N GLN A 525 -37.10 30.49 -27.57
CA GLN A 525 -37.67 31.17 -28.73
C GLN A 525 -38.36 32.46 -28.29
N TYR A 526 -37.67 33.58 -28.46
CA TYR A 526 -38.26 34.91 -28.37
C TYR A 526 -39.29 35.09 -29.49
N VAL A 527 -40.56 34.83 -29.18
CA VAL A 527 -41.67 35.29 -30.01
C VAL A 527 -41.63 36.81 -29.99
N THR A 528 -41.12 37.40 -31.07
CA THR A 528 -41.23 38.84 -31.29
C THR A 528 -42.71 39.16 -31.41
N SER A 529 -43.27 39.77 -30.35
CA SER A 529 -44.67 40.16 -30.30
C SER A 529 -44.95 41.12 -31.44
N LYS A 530 -45.61 40.61 -32.50
CA LYS A 530 -45.90 41.37 -33.71
C LYS A 530 -46.67 42.62 -33.31
N THR A 531 -46.06 43.80 -33.49
CA THR A 531 -46.69 45.10 -33.17
C THR A 531 -48.04 45.19 -33.87
N GLU A 532 -49.07 45.62 -33.14
CA GLU A 532 -50.44 45.65 -33.66
C GLU A 532 -50.57 46.67 -34.79
N GLU A 533 -50.51 46.18 -36.03
CA GLU A 533 -50.82 46.96 -37.24
C GLU A 533 -52.25 47.50 -37.13
N THR A 534 -52.40 48.81 -36.93
CA THR A 534 -53.69 49.46 -36.77
C THR A 534 -54.61 49.21 -37.97
N ILE A 535 -55.92 49.11 -37.69
CA ILE A 535 -56.96 48.62 -38.63
C ILE A 535 -56.89 49.29 -40.01
N GLY A 536 -56.49 50.56 -40.10
CA GLY A 536 -56.36 51.30 -41.36
C GLY A 536 -55.41 50.68 -42.38
N GLN A 537 -54.37 49.94 -41.97
CA GLN A 537 -53.39 49.36 -42.91
C GLN A 537 -53.84 48.04 -43.56
N LYS A 538 -54.84 47.34 -43.00
CA LYS A 538 -55.41 46.13 -43.63
C LYS A 538 -56.25 46.44 -44.88
N LEU A 539 -56.90 47.60 -44.92
CA LEU A 539 -57.86 47.97 -45.99
C LEU A 539 -57.21 48.32 -47.34
N LEU A 540 -55.88 48.41 -47.42
CA LEU A 540 -55.12 48.67 -48.65
C LEU A 540 -54.50 47.41 -49.29
N LYS A 541 -54.56 46.25 -48.61
CA LYS A 541 -53.82 45.04 -49.03
C LYS A 541 -54.66 43.94 -49.68
N GLU A 542 -55.99 44.09 -49.73
CA GLU A 542 -56.89 43.14 -50.38
C GLU A 542 -57.68 43.77 -51.54
N PRO A 543 -57.91 43.06 -52.67
CA PRO A 543 -58.43 43.62 -53.93
C PRO A 543 -59.94 43.89 -53.93
N ILE A 544 -60.55 44.15 -52.77
CA ILE A 544 -62.00 44.36 -52.59
C ILE A 544 -62.50 45.51 -53.49
N TRP A 545 -61.69 46.55 -53.66
CA TRP A 545 -61.94 47.68 -54.55
C TRP A 545 -62.11 47.28 -56.03
N ILE A 546 -61.40 46.24 -56.51
CA ILE A 546 -61.53 45.73 -57.87
C ILE A 546 -62.92 45.08 -58.04
N GLY A 547 -63.37 44.32 -57.04
CA GLY A 547 -64.73 43.76 -57.01
C GLY A 547 -65.81 44.84 -57.04
N LEU A 548 -65.66 45.91 -56.24
CA LEU A 548 -66.56 47.06 -56.26
C LEU A 548 -66.60 47.77 -57.63
N ILE A 549 -65.44 47.99 -58.26
CA ILE A 549 -65.37 48.61 -59.60
C ILE A 549 -66.06 47.73 -60.65
N VAL A 550 -65.87 46.41 -60.62
CA VAL A 550 -66.57 45.49 -61.54
C VAL A 550 -68.08 45.50 -61.31
N ILE A 551 -68.54 45.47 -60.05
CA ILE A 551 -69.97 45.52 -59.71
C ILE A 551 -70.60 46.86 -60.16
N ILE A 552 -69.94 47.99 -59.92
CA ILE A 552 -70.43 49.31 -60.34
C ILE A 552 -70.53 49.39 -61.87
N ASN A 553 -69.52 48.91 -62.61
CA ASN A 553 -69.56 48.89 -64.08
C ASN A 553 -70.63 47.94 -64.63
N LEU A 554 -70.86 46.77 -64.00
CA LEU A 554 -71.96 45.87 -64.35
C LEU A 554 -73.33 46.53 -64.11
N ILE A 555 -73.52 47.22 -62.99
CA ILE A 555 -74.76 47.95 -62.70
C ILE A 555 -74.96 49.08 -63.73
N LEU A 556 -73.91 49.84 -64.06
CA LEU A 556 -73.99 50.89 -65.09
C LEU A 556 -74.36 50.31 -66.46
N PHE A 557 -73.74 49.19 -66.84
CA PHE A 557 -74.04 48.47 -68.08
C PHE A 557 -75.48 47.95 -68.11
N PHE A 558 -76.00 47.37 -67.01
CA PHE A 558 -77.39 46.95 -66.93
C PHE A 558 -78.38 48.13 -66.99
N VAL A 559 -78.08 49.26 -66.36
CA VAL A 559 -78.89 50.48 -66.46
C VAL A 559 -78.92 51.00 -67.90
N VAL A 560 -77.76 51.10 -68.57
CA VAL A 560 -77.67 51.50 -69.98
C VAL A 560 -78.40 50.50 -70.88
N ALA A 561 -78.24 49.20 -70.67
CA ALA A 561 -78.94 48.15 -71.43
C ALA A 561 -80.47 48.21 -71.23
N CYS A 562 -80.96 48.56 -70.03
CA CYS A 562 -82.38 48.79 -69.77
C CYS A 562 -82.91 50.07 -70.44
N ILE A 563 -82.10 51.14 -70.51
CA ILE A 563 -82.44 52.38 -71.24
C ILE A 563 -82.52 52.10 -72.75
N VAL A 564 -81.56 51.35 -73.30
CA VAL A 564 -81.55 50.95 -74.72
C VAL A 564 -82.72 50.01 -75.04
N ARG A 565 -82.99 48.99 -74.21
CA ARG A 565 -84.13 48.07 -74.38
C ARG A 565 -85.49 48.74 -74.27
N ARG A 566 -85.60 49.93 -73.65
CA ARG A 566 -86.84 50.73 -73.65
C ARG A 566 -87.10 51.51 -74.94
N LYS A 567 -86.17 51.57 -75.90
CA LYS A 567 -86.27 52.47 -77.07
C LYS A 567 -86.38 51.81 -78.45
N CYS A 568 -86.13 50.49 -78.57
CA CYS A 568 -86.34 49.75 -79.82
C CYS A 568 -87.00 48.39 -79.55
N GLY A 569 -88.18 48.17 -80.14
CA GLY A 569 -88.77 46.85 -80.25
C GLY A 569 -89.53 46.70 -81.56
N THR A 570 -89.03 45.83 -82.45
CA THR A 570 -89.80 45.01 -83.43
C THR A 570 -88.87 44.08 -84.23
N ARG A 571 -89.25 42.79 -84.35
CA ARG A 571 -88.99 41.84 -85.48
C ARG A 571 -87.51 41.35 -85.67
N ILE A 572 -87.22 40.04 -85.49
CA ILE A 572 -87.25 38.88 -86.46
C ILE A 572 -85.86 38.67 -87.15
N LEU A 573 -85.23 37.47 -87.28
CA LEU A 573 -85.55 36.06 -86.94
C LEU A 573 -84.28 35.20 -86.58
N GLU A 574 -84.46 33.87 -86.49
CA GLU A 574 -83.55 32.69 -86.66
C GLU A 574 -82.01 32.87 -86.85
N ILE A 575 -81.16 32.02 -86.27
CA ILE A 575 -80.88 30.60 -86.64
C ILE A 575 -80.30 29.78 -85.44
N LEU A 576 -80.44 28.43 -85.46
CA LEU A 576 -79.84 27.45 -84.51
C LEU A 576 -78.86 26.49 -85.24
N PRO A 577 -77.80 25.95 -84.58
CA PRO A 577 -77.86 24.65 -83.87
C PRO A 577 -77.23 24.67 -82.43
N SER A 578 -77.68 23.89 -81.43
CA SER A 578 -77.41 22.44 -81.16
C SER A 578 -75.94 22.14 -80.73
N TRP A 579 -75.60 21.37 -79.67
CA TRP A 579 -76.31 20.25 -79.01
C TRP A 579 -75.86 19.97 -77.53
N LYS A 580 -76.79 19.39 -76.74
CA LYS A 580 -76.66 18.43 -75.59
C LYS A 580 -75.65 18.61 -74.42
N SER A 581 -76.22 18.58 -73.21
CA SER A 581 -75.64 18.21 -71.88
C SER A 581 -75.67 16.69 -71.60
N PRO A 582 -74.97 16.16 -70.56
CA PRO A 582 -75.59 15.76 -69.27
C PRO A 582 -74.72 16.10 -68.00
N VAL A 583 -75.19 16.33 -66.76
CA VAL A 583 -75.86 15.45 -65.73
C VAL A 583 -74.94 14.29 -65.25
N SER A 584 -74.70 13.94 -63.96
CA SER A 584 -74.84 14.57 -62.61
C SER A 584 -74.13 13.71 -61.52
N SER A 585 -74.21 14.09 -60.22
CA SER A 585 -73.95 13.35 -58.95
C SER A 585 -74.56 11.93 -58.82
N PRO A 586 -74.31 11.07 -57.77
CA PRO A 586 -73.62 11.20 -56.45
C PRO A 586 -72.38 10.24 -56.30
N LYS A 587 -71.66 9.99 -55.18
CA LYS A 587 -71.68 10.20 -53.69
C LYS A 587 -72.25 9.05 -52.80
N VAL A 588 -71.58 8.75 -51.65
CA VAL A 588 -71.92 7.76 -50.57
C VAL A 588 -71.57 6.30 -50.98
N GLU A 589 -71.13 5.31 -50.17
CA GLU A 589 -71.19 5.02 -48.70
C GLU A 589 -69.90 4.35 -48.11
N ASN A 590 -69.93 3.93 -46.83
CA ASN A 590 -68.84 3.24 -46.09
C ASN A 590 -69.00 1.70 -46.02
N SER A 591 -67.91 0.93 -45.95
CA SER A 591 -67.80 -0.28 -45.09
C SER A 591 -66.40 -0.94 -45.08
N SER A 592 -65.95 -1.39 -43.91
CA SER A 592 -64.93 -2.46 -43.70
C SER A 592 -65.59 -3.87 -43.86
N PRO A 593 -64.90 -5.04 -43.88
CA PRO A 593 -63.59 -5.35 -43.25
C PRO A 593 -62.65 -6.39 -43.94
N ASN A 594 -61.53 -6.67 -43.24
CA ASN A 594 -60.75 -7.93 -43.16
C ASN A 594 -60.12 -8.62 -44.40
N ALA A 595 -58.78 -8.72 -44.29
CA ALA A 595 -57.97 -9.94 -44.39
C ALA A 595 -57.30 -10.40 -45.72
N THR A 596 -56.09 -10.93 -45.52
CA THR A 596 -55.35 -11.97 -46.28
C THR A 596 -54.59 -11.68 -47.59
N GLU A 597 -53.39 -12.30 -47.64
CA GLU A 597 -52.56 -12.76 -48.76
C GLU A 597 -51.65 -11.83 -49.62
N ARG A 598 -50.37 -12.25 -49.66
CA ARG A 598 -49.45 -12.43 -50.82
C ARG A 598 -49.14 -11.30 -51.82
N SER A 599 -47.96 -10.70 -51.59
CA SER A 599 -46.75 -10.77 -52.45
C SER A 599 -46.80 -10.45 -53.97
N VAL A 600 -46.00 -9.42 -54.33
CA VAL A 600 -45.12 -9.29 -55.55
C VAL A 600 -45.75 -8.99 -56.92
N SER A 601 -45.56 -7.74 -57.39
CA SER A 601 -44.94 -7.35 -58.68
C SER A 601 -44.85 -5.79 -58.74
N VAL A 602 -43.70 -5.12 -58.94
CA VAL A 602 -42.77 -4.99 -60.10
C VAL A 602 -43.12 -3.84 -61.08
N SER A 603 -42.27 -2.81 -61.05
CA SER A 603 -41.82 -1.99 -62.18
C SER A 603 -40.32 -1.68 -61.91
N MET A 604 -39.37 -2.05 -62.77
CA MET A 604 -38.93 -1.37 -64.00
C MET A 604 -38.37 0.06 -63.74
N GLU A 605 -37.17 0.44 -64.24
CA GLU A 605 -36.44 -0.09 -65.40
C GLU A 605 -34.88 -0.04 -65.34
N THR A 606 -34.27 -1.07 -65.96
CA THR A 606 -33.00 -1.15 -66.74
C THR A 606 -31.73 -0.33 -66.42
N SER A 607 -30.63 -1.07 -66.25
CA SER A 607 -29.55 -1.17 -67.27
C SER A 607 -28.75 -2.49 -67.12
N ARG A 608 -27.99 -2.92 -68.14
CA ARG A 608 -27.36 -4.25 -68.24
C ARG A 608 -26.12 -4.22 -69.15
N HIS A 609 -25.03 -4.89 -68.75
CA HIS A 609 -24.12 -5.73 -69.59
C HIS A 609 -23.05 -6.38 -68.66
N THR A 610 -23.06 -7.70 -68.39
CA THR A 610 -22.44 -8.83 -69.15
C THR A 610 -20.91 -8.75 -69.33
N GLY A 611 -20.07 -9.70 -68.88
CA GLY A 611 -20.28 -10.80 -67.91
C GLY A 611 -19.36 -12.02 -68.09
N THR A 612 -19.46 -12.97 -67.14
CA THR A 612 -19.22 -14.44 -67.28
C THR A 612 -17.76 -14.99 -67.38
N PRO A 613 -17.50 -16.30 -67.08
CA PRO A 613 -17.91 -17.07 -65.89
C PRO A 613 -16.92 -18.20 -65.41
N LEU A 614 -17.35 -19.01 -64.41
CA LEU A 614 -16.95 -20.40 -64.06
C LEU A 614 -15.55 -20.67 -63.39
N SER A 615 -15.32 -21.77 -62.65
CA SER A 615 -16.16 -22.52 -61.66
C SER A 615 -15.38 -23.66 -60.95
N GLY A 616 -15.51 -23.82 -59.63
CA GLY A 616 -15.19 -25.05 -58.86
C GLY A 616 -13.70 -25.45 -58.79
N ARG A 617 -13.27 -26.47 -58.03
CA ARG A 617 -13.84 -27.23 -56.89
C ARG A 617 -12.65 -27.85 -56.08
N PRO A 618 -12.82 -28.59 -54.96
CA PRO A 618 -11.92 -28.46 -53.80
C PRO A 618 -11.04 -29.71 -53.47
N SER A 619 -10.46 -29.69 -52.25
CA SER A 619 -9.65 -30.70 -51.51
C SER A 619 -8.18 -30.22 -51.38
N VAL A 620 -7.55 -30.04 -50.19
CA VAL A 620 -7.33 -30.99 -49.05
C VAL A 620 -6.35 -32.09 -49.51
N SER A 621 -5.14 -32.27 -48.93
CA SER A 621 -4.59 -31.82 -47.63
C SER A 621 -3.03 -31.91 -47.52
N ILE A 622 -2.44 -31.10 -46.62
CA ILE A 622 -1.25 -31.34 -45.75
C ILE A 622 0.07 -31.81 -46.41
N ILE A 623 1.15 -31.00 -46.32
CA ILE A 623 2.37 -31.25 -45.52
C ILE A 623 3.29 -30.00 -45.51
N THR A 624 3.86 -29.76 -44.33
CA THR A 624 4.81 -28.75 -43.85
C THR A 624 6.04 -28.44 -44.73
N ALA A 625 6.42 -27.15 -44.80
CA ALA A 625 7.82 -26.70 -44.85
C ALA A 625 7.96 -25.27 -44.26
N HIS A 626 8.81 -25.10 -43.25
CA HIS A 626 9.32 -23.78 -42.84
C HIS A 626 10.50 -23.36 -43.73
N VAL A 627 10.73 -22.06 -43.87
CA VAL A 627 12.02 -21.38 -43.60
C VAL A 627 11.82 -19.85 -43.64
N HIS A 628 12.72 -19.14 -42.96
CA HIS A 628 12.98 -17.69 -42.95
C HIS A 628 12.85 -16.96 -44.32
N ASN A 629 12.70 -15.62 -44.42
CA ASN A 629 13.27 -14.58 -43.55
C ASN A 629 12.62 -13.16 -43.70
N ILE A 630 12.91 -12.30 -42.72
CA ILE A 630 13.16 -10.83 -42.77
C ILE A 630 12.48 -9.98 -43.89
N ASN A 631 11.68 -8.99 -43.45
CA ASN A 631 12.03 -7.56 -43.50
C ASN A 631 11.32 -6.81 -42.35
#